data_AF-A0A382KDX9-F1
#
_entry.id   AF-A0A382KDX9-F1
#
_cell.length_a   1.000
_cell.length_b   1.000
_cell.length_c   1.000
_cell.angle_alpha   90.00
_cell.angle_beta   90.00
_cell.angle_gamma   90.00
#
_symmetry.space_group_name_H-M   'P 1'
#
loop_
_entity.id
_entity.type
_entity.pdbx_description
1 polymer ?
#
loop_
_entity_poly.entity_id
_entity_poly.type
_entity_poly.pdbx_seq_one_letter_code
_entity_poly.pdbx_strand_id
1 'polypeptide(L)'
;DVVRWEGEAGAGTYDFQIVLYSDGKFKCNYREMTGTTNQATIGWQNGLGTEGTQLSTVGESFVSNNFTWEAKTFSTASITWLTLTSDDGSLNGSLAGNESANIYAQVVTSDLEQGDYTAAINITSPDADPVAVSVTLTVTGENSTPTLPFIDISASENGIVELPDDVDPLFSAVADRYTHIVAPNGDPIQFLIQDDYTDTQILHARRVLESYLTDIPDSEWGSNKAWVSNAIAASNAILFLLNDEDEYENPDLWALIDAGVNGQDLLATEVFPEGSAPYMNSSERDATYEEILHFVHGFGIQLALPGMQMAIETAMDAAIENDYYNPLFDLPEEDYDEEYLAMGMECYFGLWSHDPSGDGYCGDHEYAFITREEMAEGDSALFAIIKGFVGDTWEYTAFLPETFNTDFYIHYQTNLDYTH
;
A
#
# COMPACT_ATOMS: atom_id res chain seq x y z
N ASP A 1 23.28 21.79 -34.27
CA ASP A 1 24.50 20.97 -34.49
C ASP A 1 25.73 21.64 -33.90
N VAL A 2 26.43 20.92 -33.04
CA VAL A 2 27.73 21.23 -32.44
C VAL A 2 28.76 20.34 -33.11
N VAL A 3 29.84 20.93 -33.63
CA VAL A 3 30.89 20.20 -34.35
C VAL A 3 32.05 19.88 -33.41
N ARG A 4 32.45 18.62 -33.34
CA ARG A 4 33.72 18.18 -32.76
C ARG A 4 34.77 18.07 -33.87
N TRP A 5 35.77 18.94 -33.80
CA TRP A 5 36.86 19.00 -34.77
C TRP A 5 37.83 17.83 -34.61
N GLU A 6 38.50 17.44 -35.71
CA GLU A 6 39.46 16.34 -35.75
C GLU A 6 40.60 16.50 -34.73
N GLY A 7 40.87 15.44 -33.98
CA GLY A 7 41.96 15.28 -33.01
C GLY A 7 42.11 13.80 -32.62
N GLU A 8 42.98 13.46 -31.67
CA GLU A 8 43.25 12.04 -31.27
C GLU A 8 41.99 11.30 -30.78
N ALA A 9 41.00 12.04 -30.29
CA ALA A 9 39.73 11.53 -29.80
C ALA A 9 38.62 11.49 -30.89
N GLY A 10 38.96 11.75 -32.17
CA GLY A 10 38.05 11.68 -33.32
C GLY A 10 37.10 12.87 -33.49
N ALA A 11 36.45 12.92 -34.67
CA ALA A 11 35.53 13.99 -35.08
C ALA A 11 34.07 13.56 -35.02
N GLY A 12 33.15 14.53 -34.98
CA GLY A 12 31.71 14.26 -34.96
C GLY A 12 30.85 15.50 -35.16
N THR A 13 29.58 15.28 -35.49
CA THR A 13 28.53 16.31 -35.53
C THR A 13 27.41 15.86 -34.60
N TYR A 14 27.10 16.70 -33.63
CA TYR A 14 26.18 16.40 -32.55
C TYR A 14 25.00 17.35 -32.56
N ASP A 15 23.81 16.81 -32.56
CA ASP A 15 22.59 17.58 -32.48
C ASP A 15 21.80 17.16 -31.26
N PHE A 16 21.82 18.03 -30.27
CA PHE A 16 21.18 17.81 -28.99
C PHE A 16 20.55 19.09 -28.46
N GLN A 17 19.59 18.92 -27.57
CA GLN A 17 18.87 20.00 -26.90
C GLN A 17 18.88 19.73 -25.41
N ILE A 18 19.29 20.73 -24.63
CA ILE A 18 19.10 20.73 -23.19
C ILE A 18 17.82 21.54 -22.90
N VAL A 19 16.89 20.95 -22.15
CA VAL A 19 15.66 21.61 -21.70
C VAL A 19 15.70 21.71 -20.19
N LEU A 20 15.51 22.93 -19.68
CA LEU A 20 15.41 23.21 -18.25
C LEU A 20 13.95 23.50 -17.90
N TYR A 21 13.47 22.94 -16.80
CA TYR A 21 12.13 23.17 -16.29
C TYR A 21 12.18 23.95 -14.97
N SER A 22 11.09 24.64 -14.63
CA SER A 22 11.01 25.47 -13.43
C SER A 22 10.97 24.68 -12.12
N ASP A 23 10.66 23.39 -12.19
CA ASP A 23 10.61 22.43 -11.08
C ASP A 23 11.99 21.82 -10.74
N GLY A 24 13.07 22.29 -11.37
CA GLY A 24 14.43 21.76 -11.16
C GLY A 24 14.77 20.53 -12.02
N LYS A 25 13.81 20.02 -12.79
CA LYS A 25 14.05 18.99 -13.81
C LYS A 25 14.85 19.57 -14.97
N PHE A 26 15.69 18.75 -15.57
CA PHE A 26 16.29 19.03 -16.86
C PHE A 26 16.52 17.76 -17.66
N LYS A 27 16.48 17.88 -18.99
CA LYS A 27 16.71 16.75 -19.90
C LYS A 27 17.66 17.12 -21.02
N CYS A 28 18.33 16.12 -21.56
CA CYS A 28 19.11 16.24 -22.78
C CYS A 28 18.54 15.30 -23.84
N ASN A 29 17.99 15.87 -24.92
CA ASN A 29 17.49 15.12 -26.06
C ASN A 29 18.58 15.09 -27.14
N TYR A 30 18.99 13.91 -27.59
CA TYR A 30 19.96 13.72 -28.66
C TYR A 30 19.23 13.28 -29.93
N ARG A 31 19.08 14.19 -30.90
CA ARG A 31 18.44 13.86 -32.19
C ARG A 31 19.40 13.05 -33.07
N GLU A 32 20.62 13.54 -33.23
CA GLU A 32 21.63 12.90 -34.08
C GLU A 32 23.04 13.06 -33.48
N MET A 33 23.73 11.95 -33.26
CA MET A 33 25.08 11.88 -32.71
C MET A 33 25.98 11.12 -33.68
N THR A 34 26.56 11.83 -34.65
CA THR A 34 27.36 11.24 -35.73
C THR A 34 28.86 11.39 -35.44
N GLY A 35 29.65 10.33 -35.65
CA GLY A 35 31.10 10.31 -35.41
C GLY A 35 31.45 9.70 -34.05
N THR A 36 32.51 10.20 -33.40
CA THR A 36 32.96 9.62 -32.13
C THR A 36 32.08 10.04 -30.96
N THR A 37 31.38 9.13 -30.29
CA THR A 37 30.49 9.44 -29.16
C THR A 37 31.04 9.01 -27.79
N ASN A 38 32.06 8.15 -27.77
CA ASN A 38 32.60 7.55 -26.54
C ASN A 38 33.89 8.21 -26.01
N GLN A 39 34.18 9.44 -26.43
CA GLN A 39 35.38 10.19 -26.03
C GLN A 39 35.05 11.49 -25.30
N ALA A 40 33.92 11.51 -24.59
CA ALA A 40 33.48 12.61 -23.74
C ALA A 40 32.92 12.03 -22.44
N THR A 41 33.00 12.80 -21.36
CA THR A 41 32.18 12.53 -20.17
C THR A 41 30.83 13.20 -20.35
N ILE A 42 29.79 12.58 -19.80
CA ILE A 42 28.43 13.14 -19.78
C ILE A 42 27.98 13.19 -18.34
N GLY A 43 27.41 14.32 -17.95
CA GLY A 43 26.97 14.56 -16.59
C GLY A 43 26.60 16.02 -16.38
N TRP A 44 26.36 16.38 -15.13
CA TRP A 44 26.06 17.73 -14.73
C TRP A 44 26.76 18.04 -13.41
N GLN A 45 26.98 19.33 -13.16
CA GLN A 45 27.45 19.84 -11.89
C GLN A 45 26.87 21.24 -11.66
N ASN A 46 26.69 21.62 -10.40
CA ASN A 46 26.37 22.99 -10.06
C ASN A 46 27.58 23.92 -10.29
N GLY A 47 27.36 25.24 -10.24
CA GLY A 47 28.42 26.22 -10.50
C GLY A 47 29.57 26.20 -9.50
N LEU A 48 29.37 25.63 -8.31
CA LEU A 48 30.38 25.50 -7.25
C LEU A 48 31.16 24.18 -7.34
N GLY A 49 30.70 23.22 -8.15
CA GLY A 49 31.26 21.87 -8.22
C GLY A 49 31.04 21.03 -6.97
N THR A 50 30.10 21.41 -6.10
CA THR A 50 29.78 20.68 -4.86
C THR A 50 28.69 19.64 -5.04
N GLU A 51 27.91 19.76 -6.12
CA GLU A 51 26.83 18.85 -6.49
C GLU A 51 27.00 18.49 -7.96
N GLY A 52 26.73 17.24 -8.32
CA GLY A 52 26.75 16.77 -9.69
C GLY A 52 26.62 15.27 -9.79
N THR A 53 26.32 14.81 -11.01
CA THR A 53 26.26 13.38 -11.34
C THR A 53 26.95 13.18 -12.67
N GLN A 54 27.90 12.25 -12.71
CA GLN A 54 28.48 11.75 -13.95
C GLN A 54 27.63 10.58 -14.44
N LEU A 55 27.04 10.72 -15.62
CA LEU A 55 26.22 9.70 -16.29
C LEU A 55 27.06 8.76 -17.15
N SER A 56 28.17 9.25 -17.70
CA SER A 56 29.08 8.43 -18.53
C SER A 56 30.51 8.93 -18.49
N THR A 57 31.46 8.00 -18.58
CA THR A 57 32.89 8.28 -18.65
C THR A 57 33.48 8.07 -20.05
N VAL A 58 34.73 8.52 -20.24
CA VAL A 58 35.46 8.26 -21.49
C VAL A 58 35.60 6.75 -21.71
N GLY A 59 35.26 6.28 -22.90
CA GLY A 59 35.27 4.88 -23.31
C GLY A 59 33.88 4.29 -23.47
N GLU A 60 32.85 4.90 -22.90
CA GLU A 60 31.47 4.41 -22.93
C GLU A 60 30.65 5.07 -24.04
N SER A 61 29.87 4.25 -24.76
CA SER A 61 28.95 4.75 -25.79
C SER A 61 27.56 4.96 -25.19
N PHE A 62 27.42 5.94 -24.30
CA PHE A 62 26.17 6.21 -23.57
C PHE A 62 25.08 6.82 -24.46
N VAL A 63 25.45 7.72 -25.37
CA VAL A 63 24.50 8.43 -26.23
C VAL A 63 24.43 7.84 -27.63
N SER A 64 23.22 7.81 -28.17
CA SER A 64 22.91 7.36 -29.54
C SER A 64 21.89 8.29 -30.21
N ASN A 65 21.56 8.03 -31.47
CA ASN A 65 20.52 8.80 -32.18
C ASN A 65 19.15 8.55 -31.54
N ASN A 66 18.34 9.60 -31.42
CA ASN A 66 17.02 9.57 -30.77
C ASN A 66 17.05 9.14 -29.30
N PHE A 67 18.15 9.41 -28.58
CA PHE A 67 18.28 9.11 -27.16
C PHE A 67 17.88 10.32 -26.31
N THR A 68 17.25 10.08 -25.16
CA THR A 68 16.97 11.14 -24.17
C THR A 68 17.35 10.64 -22.79
N TRP A 69 17.97 11.49 -21.99
CA TRP A 69 18.07 11.29 -20.55
C TRP A 69 17.51 12.50 -19.81
N GLU A 70 17.00 12.26 -18.61
CA GLU A 70 16.44 13.26 -17.73
C GLU A 70 17.10 13.16 -16.35
N ALA A 71 17.35 14.31 -15.74
CA ALA A 71 17.77 14.41 -14.35
C ALA A 71 16.79 15.32 -13.60
N LYS A 72 16.44 14.91 -12.39
CA LYS A 72 15.52 15.61 -11.49
C LYS A 72 16.23 15.82 -10.16
N THR A 73 16.30 17.07 -9.70
CA THR A 73 16.66 17.37 -8.32
C THR A 73 15.38 17.41 -7.49
N PHE A 74 15.21 16.47 -6.58
CA PHE A 74 14.10 16.54 -5.64
C PHE A 74 14.51 17.45 -4.48
N SER A 75 13.96 18.67 -4.44
CA SER A 75 14.33 19.65 -3.41
C SER A 75 13.78 19.31 -2.03
N THR A 76 12.75 18.47 -1.94
CA THR A 76 12.07 18.08 -0.69
C THR A 76 11.19 16.82 -0.81
N ALA A 77 11.23 16.08 -1.93
CA ALA A 77 10.36 14.93 -2.20
C ALA A 77 11.19 13.66 -2.40
N SER A 78 10.67 12.51 -1.99
CA SER A 78 11.25 11.20 -2.27
C SER A 78 11.40 10.99 -3.78
N ILE A 79 12.35 10.13 -4.16
CA ILE A 79 12.38 9.55 -5.51
C ILE A 79 11.04 8.84 -5.69
N THR A 80 10.30 9.14 -6.76
CA THR A 80 8.92 8.67 -6.92
C THR A 80 8.79 7.14 -7.02
N TRP A 81 9.87 6.47 -7.37
CA TRP A 81 9.93 5.02 -7.54
C TRP A 81 10.74 4.30 -6.47
N LEU A 82 11.32 5.02 -5.51
CA LEU A 82 12.16 4.43 -4.46
C LEU A 82 11.78 5.03 -3.12
N THR A 83 11.13 4.23 -2.29
CA THR A 83 10.75 4.58 -0.93
C THR A 83 11.73 3.92 0.04
N LEU A 84 12.17 4.67 1.05
CA LEU A 84 13.00 4.16 2.12
C LEU A 84 12.20 4.15 3.41
N THR A 85 12.30 3.06 4.16
CA THR A 85 11.64 2.88 5.46
C THR A 85 12.64 2.25 6.44
N SER A 86 12.31 2.25 7.73
CA SER A 86 13.12 1.66 8.80
C SER A 86 12.21 0.93 9.79
N ASP A 87 12.81 0.19 10.72
CA ASP A 87 12.09 -0.52 11.78
C ASP A 87 11.26 0.41 12.68
N ASP A 88 11.61 1.69 12.79
CA ASP A 88 10.96 2.66 13.68
C ASP A 88 10.29 3.82 12.91
N GLY A 89 10.16 3.69 11.58
CA GLY A 89 9.67 4.74 10.69
C GLY A 89 10.58 5.97 10.56
N SER A 90 11.70 6.04 11.29
CA SER A 90 12.66 7.13 11.22
C SER A 90 13.93 6.76 10.44
N LEU A 91 14.14 7.44 9.31
CA LEU A 91 15.39 7.35 8.55
C LEU A 91 16.57 8.11 9.20
N ASN A 92 16.35 8.75 10.36
CA ASN A 92 17.35 9.50 11.11
C ASN A 92 17.46 8.97 12.53
N GLY A 93 18.68 8.84 13.04
CA GLY A 93 18.90 8.37 14.41
C GLY A 93 20.35 8.42 14.85
N SER A 94 20.64 7.80 15.99
CA SER A 94 21.98 7.61 16.52
C SER A 94 22.19 6.16 16.90
N LEU A 95 23.29 5.56 16.45
CA LEU A 95 23.69 4.21 16.82
C LEU A 95 24.85 4.27 17.81
N ALA A 96 24.73 3.60 18.95
CA ALA A 96 25.85 3.36 19.84
C ALA A 96 26.78 2.28 19.26
N GLY A 97 27.96 2.11 19.87
CA GLY A 97 28.91 1.09 19.43
C GLY A 97 28.31 -0.32 19.48
N ASN A 98 28.38 -1.03 18.35
CA ASN A 98 27.81 -2.36 18.10
C ASN A 98 26.28 -2.43 17.90
N GLU A 99 25.60 -1.29 17.81
CA GLU A 99 24.20 -1.28 17.37
C GLU A 99 24.12 -1.29 15.83
N SER A 100 22.98 -1.78 15.34
CA SER A 100 22.61 -1.78 13.93
C SER A 100 21.15 -1.32 13.81
N ALA A 101 20.82 -0.69 12.69
CA ALA A 101 19.45 -0.41 12.29
C ALA A 101 19.25 -0.92 10.87
N ASN A 102 18.06 -1.42 10.58
CA ASN A 102 17.70 -1.83 9.22
C ASN A 102 17.07 -0.65 8.48
N ILE A 103 17.46 -0.50 7.22
CA ILE A 103 16.84 0.42 6.27
C ILE A 103 16.36 -0.44 5.11
N TYR A 104 15.07 -0.36 4.82
CA TYR A 104 14.43 -1.06 3.73
C TYR A 104 14.28 -0.11 2.55
N ALA A 105 14.47 -0.66 1.34
CA ALA A 105 14.36 0.09 0.10
C ALA A 105 13.34 -0.61 -0.79
N GLN A 106 12.19 0.04 -0.98
CA GLN A 106 11.12 -0.49 -1.81
C GLN A 106 11.06 0.24 -3.14
N VAL A 107 10.92 -0.52 -4.22
CA VAL A 107 10.79 -0.01 -5.57
C VAL A 107 9.34 -0.04 -6.02
N VAL A 108 8.82 1.11 -6.46
CA VAL A 108 7.50 1.26 -7.08
C VAL A 108 7.70 1.54 -8.56
N THR A 109 7.16 0.67 -9.42
CA THR A 109 7.29 0.80 -10.89
C THR A 109 6.03 1.37 -11.55
N SER A 110 4.96 1.56 -10.79
CA SER A 110 3.74 2.24 -11.20
C SER A 110 4.07 3.60 -11.83
N ASP A 111 3.47 3.87 -12.99
CA ASP A 111 3.68 5.10 -13.78
C ASP A 111 5.11 5.38 -14.27
N LEU A 112 6.02 4.41 -14.16
CA LEU A 112 7.32 4.52 -14.81
C LEU A 112 7.24 4.11 -16.27
N GLU A 113 7.82 4.95 -17.12
CA GLU A 113 8.06 4.60 -18.52
C GLU A 113 9.10 3.48 -18.62
N GLN A 114 9.08 2.74 -19.73
CA GLN A 114 10.13 1.77 -20.02
C GLN A 114 11.50 2.46 -20.05
N GLY A 115 12.46 1.93 -19.29
CA GLY A 115 13.80 2.49 -19.25
C GLY A 115 14.63 2.04 -18.05
N ASP A 116 15.87 2.53 -18.03
CA ASP A 116 16.78 2.32 -16.92
C ASP A 116 16.75 3.52 -15.97
N TYR A 117 16.52 3.25 -14.71
CA TYR A 117 16.45 4.20 -13.61
C TYR A 117 17.61 3.94 -12.65
N THR A 118 18.29 5.00 -12.24
CA THR A 118 19.42 4.91 -11.31
C THR A 118 19.26 5.90 -10.16
N ALA A 119 19.50 5.45 -8.95
CA ALA A 119 19.49 6.26 -7.73
C ALA A 119 20.66 5.88 -6.82
N ALA A 120 20.90 6.69 -5.79
CA ALA A 120 21.83 6.37 -4.72
C ALA A 120 21.22 6.71 -3.37
N ILE A 121 21.25 5.74 -2.45
CA ILE A 121 20.89 5.92 -1.04
C ILE A 121 22.15 6.42 -0.33
N ASN A 122 22.10 7.66 0.14
CA ASN A 122 23.22 8.29 0.83
C ASN A 122 23.07 8.13 2.34
N ILE A 123 24.03 7.44 2.97
CA ILE A 123 24.14 7.29 4.41
C ILE A 123 25.18 8.30 4.88
N THR A 124 24.74 9.26 5.68
CA THR A 124 25.59 10.36 6.19
C THR A 124 25.62 10.36 7.70
N SER A 125 26.82 10.54 8.28
CA SER A 125 27.01 10.71 9.72
C SER A 125 28.00 11.85 9.98
N PRO A 126 27.84 12.62 11.07
CA PRO A 126 28.87 13.58 11.49
C PRO A 126 30.20 12.92 11.86
N ASP A 127 30.17 11.65 12.28
CA ASP A 127 31.30 10.93 12.88
C ASP A 127 31.90 9.82 11.98
N ALA A 128 31.36 9.64 10.76
CA ALA A 128 31.84 8.66 9.79
C ALA A 128 31.79 9.22 8.35
N ASP A 129 32.66 8.70 7.49
CA ASP A 129 32.65 9.07 6.07
C ASP A 129 31.31 8.67 5.42
N PRO A 130 30.70 9.54 4.59
CA PRO A 130 29.47 9.21 3.87
C PRO A 130 29.65 7.98 2.97
N VAL A 131 28.63 7.12 2.95
CA VAL A 131 28.56 5.94 2.07
C VAL A 131 27.35 6.08 1.16
N ALA A 132 27.51 5.74 -0.13
CA ALA A 132 26.44 5.73 -1.10
C ALA A 132 26.18 4.30 -1.59
N VAL A 133 24.94 3.82 -1.44
CA VAL A 133 24.48 2.53 -1.99
C VAL A 133 23.76 2.80 -3.30
N SER A 134 24.28 2.29 -4.41
CA SER A 134 23.66 2.50 -5.73
C SER A 134 22.46 1.57 -5.93
N VAL A 135 21.37 2.11 -6.45
CA VAL A 135 20.14 1.39 -6.82
C VAL A 135 19.95 1.53 -8.32
N THR A 136 19.78 0.40 -9.01
CA THR A 136 19.52 0.34 -10.45
C THR A 136 18.26 -0.45 -10.70
N LEU A 137 17.33 0.13 -11.45
CA LEU A 137 16.05 -0.45 -11.83
C LEU A 137 15.92 -0.42 -13.35
N THR A 138 15.51 -1.52 -13.95
CA THR A 138 15.13 -1.57 -15.37
C THR A 138 13.64 -1.86 -15.44
N VAL A 139 12.87 -0.89 -15.96
CA VAL A 139 11.44 -1.04 -16.23
C VAL A 139 11.29 -1.53 -17.67
N THR A 140 10.67 -2.69 -17.84
CA THR A 140 10.33 -3.26 -19.15
C THR A 140 8.88 -2.95 -19.47
N GLY A 141 8.59 -2.44 -20.67
CA GLY A 141 7.27 -1.91 -21.06
C GLY A 141 6.18 -2.97 -21.32
N GLU A 142 6.20 -4.10 -20.63
CA GLU A 142 5.18 -5.16 -20.75
C GLU A 142 4.11 -5.04 -19.66
N ASN A 143 3.70 -3.83 -19.26
CA ASN A 143 2.58 -3.71 -18.35
C ASN A 143 1.27 -3.83 -19.13
N SER A 144 0.84 -5.07 -19.35
CA SER A 144 -0.44 -5.40 -19.99
C SER A 144 -1.62 -5.41 -19.01
N THR A 145 -1.36 -5.17 -17.73
CA THR A 145 -2.40 -5.15 -16.70
C THR A 145 -3.39 -4.01 -16.96
N PRO A 146 -4.69 -4.31 -17.11
CA PRO A 146 -5.70 -3.27 -17.27
C PRO A 146 -5.82 -2.46 -15.98
N THR A 147 -6.08 -1.16 -16.10
CA THR A 147 -6.29 -0.27 -14.95
C THR A 147 -7.57 0.53 -15.12
N LEU A 148 -8.22 0.84 -13.98
CA LEU A 148 -9.33 1.78 -13.96
C LEU A 148 -8.78 3.21 -14.11
N PRO A 149 -9.43 4.07 -14.92
CA PRO A 149 -9.09 5.48 -14.97
C PRO A 149 -9.54 6.17 -13.66
N PHE A 150 -9.09 7.40 -13.45
CA PHE A 150 -9.70 8.24 -12.42
C PHE A 150 -11.19 8.48 -12.75
N ILE A 151 -12.08 8.02 -11.88
CA ILE A 151 -13.53 8.21 -11.98
C ILE A 151 -13.96 9.25 -10.94
N ASP A 152 -14.53 10.35 -11.40
CA ASP A 152 -14.98 11.46 -10.55
C ASP A 152 -16.30 11.10 -9.83
N ILE A 153 -16.22 10.93 -8.51
CA ILE A 153 -17.38 10.63 -7.66
C ILE A 153 -18.02 11.88 -7.03
N SER A 154 -17.48 13.08 -7.28
CA SER A 154 -17.87 14.32 -6.59
C SER A 154 -19.29 14.79 -6.92
N ALA A 155 -19.89 14.28 -8.00
CA ALA A 155 -21.27 14.55 -8.37
C ALA A 155 -22.30 13.77 -7.53
N SER A 156 -21.88 12.70 -6.86
CA SER A 156 -22.74 11.88 -6.00
C SER A 156 -22.66 12.35 -4.54
N GLU A 157 -23.81 12.49 -3.88
CA GLU A 157 -23.87 12.96 -2.48
C GLU A 157 -23.17 12.02 -1.51
N ASN A 158 -23.24 10.72 -1.76
CA ASN A 158 -22.57 9.68 -0.98
C ASN A 158 -21.27 9.19 -1.64
N GLY A 159 -20.88 9.74 -2.79
CA GLY A 159 -19.69 9.34 -3.53
C GLY A 159 -19.77 7.96 -4.20
N ILE A 160 -20.96 7.37 -4.31
CA ILE A 160 -21.19 6.13 -5.07
C ILE A 160 -21.74 6.52 -6.44
N VAL A 161 -21.16 5.96 -7.51
CA VAL A 161 -21.56 6.24 -8.90
C VAL A 161 -21.69 4.94 -9.69
N GLU A 162 -22.45 5.00 -10.79
CA GLU A 162 -22.42 3.96 -11.83
C GLU A 162 -21.04 3.96 -12.52
N LEU A 163 -20.57 2.79 -12.88
CA LEU A 163 -19.33 2.61 -13.61
C LEU A 163 -19.47 3.21 -15.02
N PRO A 164 -18.58 4.12 -15.46
CA PRO A 164 -18.70 4.78 -16.76
C PRO A 164 -18.64 3.80 -17.95
N ASP A 165 -19.41 4.06 -19.02
CA ASP A 165 -19.45 3.23 -20.24
C ASP A 165 -18.09 3.13 -20.98
N ASP A 166 -17.12 4.00 -20.66
CA ASP A 166 -15.80 4.06 -21.30
C ASP A 166 -14.68 3.35 -20.53
N VAL A 167 -14.99 2.69 -19.40
CA VAL A 167 -14.04 1.80 -18.73
C VAL A 167 -13.76 0.54 -19.54
N ASP A 168 -12.65 -0.13 -19.27
CA ASP A 168 -12.34 -1.41 -19.92
C ASP A 168 -13.48 -2.43 -19.66
N PRO A 169 -13.97 -3.13 -20.71
CA PRO A 169 -14.99 -4.17 -20.56
C PRO A 169 -14.66 -5.24 -19.53
N LEU A 170 -13.39 -5.49 -19.20
CA LEU A 170 -13.02 -6.41 -18.13
C LEU A 170 -13.55 -5.97 -16.76
N PHE A 171 -13.54 -4.68 -16.45
CA PHE A 171 -14.07 -4.19 -15.16
C PHE A 171 -15.61 -4.16 -15.16
N SER A 172 -16.22 -3.69 -16.25
CA SER A 172 -17.69 -3.60 -16.35
C SER A 172 -18.38 -4.95 -16.52
N ALA A 173 -17.65 -6.03 -16.78
CA ALA A 173 -18.16 -7.39 -16.73
C ALA A 173 -18.31 -7.90 -15.28
N VAL A 174 -17.50 -7.39 -14.35
CA VAL A 174 -17.50 -7.81 -12.94
C VAL A 174 -18.52 -7.05 -12.11
N ALA A 175 -18.69 -5.75 -12.38
CA ALA A 175 -19.48 -4.86 -11.52
C ALA A 175 -20.02 -3.64 -12.27
N ASP A 176 -21.05 -2.99 -11.69
CA ASP A 176 -21.74 -1.85 -12.29
C ASP A 176 -21.61 -0.55 -11.49
N ARG A 177 -21.11 -0.60 -10.25
CA ARG A 177 -20.92 0.58 -9.39
C ARG A 177 -19.47 0.76 -8.94
N TYR A 178 -19.15 1.99 -8.58
CA TYR A 178 -17.81 2.42 -8.21
C TYR A 178 -17.82 3.46 -7.09
N THR A 179 -16.79 3.40 -6.26
CA THR A 179 -16.40 4.47 -5.32
C THR A 179 -14.89 4.42 -5.10
N HIS A 180 -14.33 5.44 -4.46
CA HIS A 180 -12.94 5.39 -3.99
C HIS A 180 -12.75 6.20 -2.70
N ILE A 181 -11.60 6.00 -2.07
CA ILE A 181 -11.01 6.91 -1.09
C ILE A 181 -9.77 7.55 -1.72
N VAL A 182 -9.53 8.83 -1.45
CA VAL A 182 -8.37 9.55 -2.02
C VAL A 182 -7.21 9.46 -1.03
N ALA A 183 -6.11 8.83 -1.46
CA ALA A 183 -4.88 8.79 -0.67
C ALA A 183 -4.22 10.18 -0.59
N PRO A 184 -3.33 10.44 0.39
CA PRO A 184 -2.70 11.76 0.55
C PRO A 184 -1.89 12.26 -0.65
N ASN A 185 -1.40 11.37 -1.52
CA ASN A 185 -0.75 11.71 -2.79
C ASN A 185 -1.73 12.16 -3.89
N GLY A 186 -3.05 12.01 -3.68
CA GLY A 186 -4.11 12.37 -4.61
C GLY A 186 -4.63 11.21 -5.46
N ASP A 187 -4.03 10.02 -5.35
CA ASP A 187 -4.42 8.85 -6.13
C ASP A 187 -5.59 8.09 -5.46
N PRO A 188 -6.47 7.44 -6.24
CA PRO A 188 -7.61 6.73 -5.70
C PRO A 188 -7.25 5.34 -5.17
N ILE A 189 -7.78 4.98 -4.01
CA ILE A 189 -7.92 3.60 -3.52
C ILE A 189 -9.32 3.14 -3.92
N GLN A 190 -9.37 2.15 -4.81
CA GLN A 190 -10.54 1.90 -5.66
C GLN A 190 -11.43 0.80 -5.10
N PHE A 191 -12.74 0.96 -5.29
CA PHE A 191 -13.74 -0.04 -4.96
C PHE A 191 -14.56 -0.34 -6.22
N LEU A 192 -14.70 -1.62 -6.54
CA LEU A 192 -15.52 -2.09 -7.65
C LEU A 192 -16.67 -2.92 -7.05
N ILE A 193 -17.91 -2.57 -7.37
CA ILE A 193 -19.07 -2.93 -6.54
C ILE A 193 -20.17 -3.61 -7.35
N GLN A 194 -20.54 -4.82 -6.95
CA GLN A 194 -21.65 -5.57 -7.53
C GLN A 194 -23.01 -5.11 -6.99
N ASP A 195 -24.10 -5.58 -7.60
CA ASP A 195 -25.43 -4.98 -7.49
C ASP A 195 -26.17 -5.30 -6.18
N ASP A 196 -25.84 -6.37 -5.46
CA ASP A 196 -26.51 -6.71 -4.19
C ASP A 196 -26.04 -5.85 -3.00
N TYR A 197 -24.93 -5.12 -3.14
CA TYR A 197 -24.47 -4.19 -2.12
C TYR A 197 -25.44 -3.02 -1.89
N THR A 198 -25.85 -2.81 -0.65
CA THR A 198 -26.58 -1.57 -0.31
C THR A 198 -25.62 -0.39 -0.17
N ASP A 199 -26.09 0.84 -0.44
CA ASP A 199 -25.31 2.06 -0.18
C ASP A 199 -24.79 2.13 1.27
N THR A 200 -25.55 1.59 2.23
CA THR A 200 -25.12 1.56 3.64
C THR A 200 -23.93 0.64 3.87
N GLN A 201 -23.90 -0.54 3.23
CA GLN A 201 -22.76 -1.47 3.28
C GLN A 201 -21.53 -0.87 2.60
N ILE A 202 -21.69 -0.28 1.41
CA ILE A 202 -20.59 0.39 0.68
C ILE A 202 -19.97 1.51 1.54
N LEU A 203 -20.81 2.34 2.15
CA LEU A 203 -20.33 3.42 3.01
C LEU A 203 -19.71 2.91 4.32
N HIS A 204 -20.16 1.76 4.84
CA HIS A 204 -19.55 1.13 6.02
C HIS A 204 -18.14 0.62 5.69
N ALA A 205 -17.97 -0.12 4.59
CA ALA A 205 -16.66 -0.55 4.10
C ALA A 205 -15.70 0.63 3.90
N ARG A 206 -16.15 1.73 3.28
CA ARG A 206 -15.33 2.94 3.13
C ARG A 206 -14.88 3.52 4.47
N ARG A 207 -15.78 3.62 5.46
CA ARG A 207 -15.43 4.16 6.78
C ARG A 207 -14.45 3.27 7.54
N VAL A 208 -14.60 1.96 7.43
CA VAL A 208 -13.66 1.00 8.03
C VAL A 208 -12.27 1.18 7.41
N LEU A 209 -12.15 1.24 6.08
CA LEU A 209 -10.88 1.53 5.42
C LEU A 209 -10.29 2.89 5.85
N GLU A 210 -11.09 3.96 5.85
CA GLU A 210 -10.66 5.28 6.32
C GLU A 210 -10.12 5.25 7.75
N SER A 211 -10.74 4.48 8.64
CA SER A 211 -10.30 4.35 10.03
C SER A 211 -8.97 3.61 10.16
N TYR A 212 -8.74 2.55 9.37
CA TYR A 212 -7.43 1.89 9.30
C TYR A 212 -6.33 2.82 8.79
N LEU A 213 -6.66 3.74 7.90
CA LEU A 213 -5.73 4.68 7.27
C LEU A 213 -5.58 6.03 8.00
N THR A 214 -6.26 6.20 9.14
CA THR A 214 -6.15 7.41 9.95
C THR A 214 -4.95 7.34 10.90
N ASP A 215 -4.17 8.42 10.94
CA ASP A 215 -3.00 8.56 11.82
C ASP A 215 -3.38 8.43 13.31
N ILE A 216 -2.53 7.76 14.07
CA ILE A 216 -2.61 7.62 15.52
C ILE A 216 -1.36 8.27 16.11
N PRO A 217 -1.44 9.53 16.56
CA PRO A 217 -0.28 10.26 17.07
C PRO A 217 0.47 9.49 18.15
N ASP A 218 1.80 9.54 18.09
CA ASP A 218 2.71 8.90 19.04
C ASP A 218 2.65 7.36 19.09
N SER A 219 1.91 6.70 18.18
CA SER A 219 1.92 5.24 18.05
C SER A 219 3.13 4.74 17.24
N GLU A 220 3.54 3.50 17.51
CA GLU A 220 4.76 2.90 16.93
C GLU A 220 4.65 2.72 15.41
N TRP A 221 3.53 2.18 14.94
CA TRP A 221 3.32 1.84 13.53
C TRP A 221 2.26 2.74 12.86
N GLY A 222 1.40 3.38 13.63
CA GLY A 222 0.28 4.19 13.14
C GLY A 222 0.51 5.70 13.14
N SER A 223 1.69 6.20 13.52
CA SER A 223 1.92 7.65 13.70
C SER A 223 1.82 8.48 12.43
N ASN A 224 2.09 7.87 11.28
CA ASN A 224 1.80 8.45 9.98
C ASN A 224 1.47 7.31 9.01
N LYS A 225 0.20 7.17 8.65
CA LYS A 225 -0.31 6.15 7.74
C LYS A 225 -0.44 6.64 6.31
N ALA A 226 -0.01 7.89 6.02
CA ALA A 226 0.00 8.39 4.65
C ALA A 226 0.83 7.51 3.72
N TRP A 227 1.91 6.89 4.20
CA TRP A 227 2.71 5.96 3.39
C TRP A 227 1.96 4.67 3.09
N VAL A 228 1.18 4.14 4.05
CA VAL A 228 0.32 2.97 3.86
C VAL A 228 -0.75 3.28 2.82
N SER A 229 -1.49 4.39 2.97
CA SER A 229 -2.52 4.79 1.99
C SER A 229 -1.95 5.00 0.59
N ASN A 230 -0.78 5.63 0.49
CA ASN A 230 -0.12 5.86 -0.80
C ASN A 230 0.39 4.56 -1.43
N ALA A 231 0.84 3.59 -0.62
CA ALA A 231 1.26 2.28 -1.11
C ALA A 231 0.08 1.49 -1.69
N ILE A 232 -1.07 1.49 -1.00
CA ILE A 232 -2.31 0.88 -1.49
C ILE A 232 -2.68 1.52 -2.83
N ALA A 233 -2.74 2.85 -2.91
CA ALA A 233 -3.08 3.54 -4.16
C ALA A 233 -2.07 3.23 -5.28
N ALA A 234 -0.77 3.22 -4.99
CA ALA A 234 0.27 2.94 -5.98
C ALA A 234 0.27 1.49 -6.47
N SER A 235 -0.26 0.55 -5.69
CA SER A 235 -0.41 -0.86 -6.09
C SER A 235 -1.48 -1.06 -7.17
N ASN A 236 -2.37 -0.06 -7.37
CA ASN A 236 -3.59 -0.17 -8.17
C ASN A 236 -4.53 -1.31 -7.73
N ALA A 237 -4.39 -1.83 -6.51
CA ALA A 237 -5.27 -2.84 -5.98
C ALA A 237 -6.70 -2.32 -5.79
N ILE A 238 -7.67 -3.22 -5.93
CA ILE A 238 -9.09 -2.91 -5.87
C ILE A 238 -9.72 -3.67 -4.68
N LEU A 239 -10.57 -3.00 -3.91
CA LEU A 239 -11.52 -3.68 -3.04
C LEU A 239 -12.72 -4.14 -3.88
N PHE A 240 -12.86 -5.44 -4.06
CA PHE A 240 -13.96 -6.05 -4.81
C PHE A 240 -15.12 -6.32 -3.86
N LEU A 241 -16.16 -5.49 -3.94
CA LEU A 241 -17.39 -5.69 -3.17
C LEU A 241 -18.29 -6.66 -3.94
N LEU A 242 -18.17 -7.96 -3.62
CA LEU A 242 -18.81 -9.08 -4.31
C LEU A 242 -20.13 -9.49 -3.65
N ASN A 243 -21.09 -9.98 -4.41
CA ASN A 243 -22.43 -10.29 -3.90
C ASN A 243 -22.42 -11.39 -2.82
N ASP A 244 -21.80 -12.54 -3.12
CA ASP A 244 -21.68 -13.69 -2.22
C ASP A 244 -20.58 -14.67 -2.69
N GLU A 245 -20.43 -15.81 -2.01
CA GLU A 245 -19.43 -16.84 -2.31
C GLU A 245 -19.53 -17.42 -3.74
N ASP A 246 -20.70 -17.35 -4.42
CA ASP A 246 -20.82 -17.87 -5.79
C ASP A 246 -19.91 -17.08 -6.76
N GLU A 247 -19.50 -15.86 -6.39
CA GLU A 247 -18.62 -15.01 -7.18
C GLU A 247 -17.18 -15.52 -7.26
N TYR A 248 -16.76 -16.43 -6.36
CA TYR A 248 -15.46 -17.11 -6.49
C TYR A 248 -15.37 -18.01 -7.72
N GLU A 249 -16.50 -18.37 -8.33
CA GLU A 249 -16.57 -19.11 -9.58
C GLU A 249 -16.95 -18.21 -10.78
N ASN A 250 -16.96 -16.88 -10.59
CA ASN A 250 -17.29 -15.92 -11.65
C ASN A 250 -16.16 -15.85 -12.69
N PRO A 251 -16.42 -16.25 -13.95
CA PRO A 251 -15.40 -16.26 -14.99
C PRO A 251 -14.91 -14.88 -15.40
N ASP A 252 -15.74 -13.84 -15.22
CA ASP A 252 -15.36 -12.46 -15.53
C ASP A 252 -14.43 -11.91 -14.44
N LEU A 253 -14.65 -12.27 -13.16
CA LEU A 253 -13.72 -11.98 -12.06
C LEU A 253 -12.38 -12.68 -12.28
N TRP A 254 -12.38 -13.98 -12.59
CA TRP A 254 -11.15 -14.70 -12.92
C TRP A 254 -10.41 -14.09 -14.10
N ALA A 255 -11.12 -13.69 -15.16
CA ALA A 255 -10.50 -13.05 -16.32
C ALA A 255 -9.81 -11.72 -15.96
N LEU A 256 -10.37 -10.98 -15.00
CA LEU A 256 -9.79 -9.74 -14.49
C LEU A 256 -8.52 -10.01 -13.66
N ILE A 257 -8.56 -10.98 -12.75
CA ILE A 257 -7.40 -11.38 -11.93
C ILE A 257 -6.29 -12.01 -12.81
N ASP A 258 -6.64 -12.87 -13.76
CA ASP A 258 -5.71 -13.46 -14.74
C ASP A 258 -5.04 -12.39 -15.64
N ALA A 259 -5.69 -11.24 -15.81
CA ALA A 259 -5.11 -10.09 -16.52
C ALA A 259 -4.10 -9.32 -15.65
N GLY A 260 -3.89 -9.73 -14.40
CA GLY A 260 -2.92 -9.17 -13.46
C GLY A 260 -3.47 -8.07 -12.56
N VAL A 261 -4.80 -7.90 -12.48
CA VAL A 261 -5.42 -7.00 -11.51
C VAL A 261 -5.40 -7.68 -10.15
N ASN A 262 -4.92 -6.96 -9.14
CA ASN A 262 -4.89 -7.45 -7.77
C ASN A 262 -5.99 -6.79 -6.94
N GLY A 263 -6.38 -7.44 -5.86
CA GLY A 263 -7.36 -6.88 -4.93
C GLY A 263 -7.68 -7.83 -3.80
N GLN A 264 -8.60 -7.40 -2.96
CA GLN A 264 -9.20 -8.16 -1.88
C GLN A 264 -10.71 -8.12 -2.07
N ASP A 265 -11.37 -9.26 -1.90
CA ASP A 265 -12.83 -9.30 -1.91
C ASP A 265 -13.43 -9.01 -0.54
N LEU A 266 -14.69 -8.60 -0.55
CA LEU A 266 -15.54 -8.50 0.63
C LEU A 266 -16.96 -8.84 0.20
N LEU A 267 -17.57 -9.85 0.82
CA LEU A 267 -18.88 -10.36 0.43
C LEU A 267 -20.02 -9.55 1.04
N ALA A 268 -21.04 -9.21 0.25
CA ALA A 268 -22.20 -8.46 0.73
C ALA A 268 -22.95 -9.20 1.84
N THR A 269 -22.85 -10.53 1.85
CA THR A 269 -23.41 -11.43 2.87
C THR A 269 -22.74 -11.33 4.22
N GLU A 270 -21.60 -10.64 4.34
CA GLU A 270 -20.77 -10.57 5.55
C GLU A 270 -20.55 -9.15 6.07
N VAL A 271 -21.15 -8.16 5.40
CA VAL A 271 -21.09 -6.74 5.80
C VAL A 271 -22.33 -6.36 6.60
N PHE A 272 -22.15 -6.07 7.89
CA PHE A 272 -23.25 -5.81 8.83
C PHE A 272 -23.14 -4.45 9.55
N PRO A 273 -23.43 -3.34 8.86
CA PRO A 273 -23.27 -1.99 9.42
C PRO A 273 -24.05 -1.78 10.71
N GLU A 274 -23.61 -0.81 11.51
CA GLU A 274 -24.17 -0.49 12.80
C GLU A 274 -25.67 -0.19 12.71
N GLY A 275 -26.48 -0.81 13.57
CA GLY A 275 -27.93 -0.65 13.54
C GLY A 275 -28.67 -1.55 12.54
N SER A 276 -27.96 -2.36 11.75
CA SER A 276 -28.56 -3.47 10.99
C SER A 276 -29.09 -4.57 11.91
N ALA A 277 -30.00 -5.41 11.41
CA ALA A 277 -30.55 -6.49 12.24
C ALA A 277 -29.49 -7.52 12.68
N PRO A 278 -28.56 -7.97 11.82
CA PRO A 278 -27.50 -8.88 12.24
C PRO A 278 -26.60 -8.27 13.31
N TYR A 279 -26.15 -7.02 13.10
CA TYR A 279 -25.37 -6.27 14.07
C TYR A 279 -26.08 -6.16 15.43
N MET A 280 -27.33 -5.67 15.43
CA MET A 280 -28.08 -5.41 16.67
C MET A 280 -28.40 -6.67 17.49
N ASN A 281 -28.43 -7.83 16.84
CA ASN A 281 -28.67 -9.12 17.49
C ASN A 281 -27.38 -9.93 17.70
N SER A 282 -26.20 -9.42 17.31
CA SER A 282 -24.93 -10.16 17.30
C SER A 282 -25.09 -11.55 16.65
N SER A 283 -25.88 -11.65 15.58
CA SER A 283 -26.26 -12.94 15.01
C SER A 283 -25.28 -13.44 13.95
N GLU A 284 -24.46 -12.56 13.42
CA GLU A 284 -23.45 -12.81 12.39
C GLU A 284 -22.23 -11.94 12.71
N ARG A 285 -21.04 -12.41 12.31
CA ARG A 285 -19.77 -11.67 12.42
C ARG A 285 -19.66 -10.68 11.26
N ASP A 286 -19.27 -9.44 11.53
CA ASP A 286 -19.01 -8.44 10.49
C ASP A 286 -17.58 -8.58 9.94
N ALA A 287 -17.43 -9.28 8.82
CA ALA A 287 -16.13 -9.54 8.20
C ALA A 287 -15.50 -8.28 7.58
N THR A 288 -16.23 -7.16 7.50
CA THR A 288 -15.71 -5.89 6.95
C THR A 288 -14.38 -5.47 7.59
N TYR A 289 -14.20 -5.73 8.88
CA TYR A 289 -12.98 -5.37 9.59
C TYR A 289 -11.78 -6.24 9.18
N GLU A 290 -11.97 -7.55 9.07
CA GLU A 290 -10.93 -8.49 8.63
C GLU A 290 -10.54 -8.29 7.17
N GLU A 291 -11.50 -8.34 6.25
CA GLU A 291 -11.18 -8.29 4.82
C GLU A 291 -10.53 -6.96 4.43
N ILE A 292 -10.98 -5.86 5.03
CA ILE A 292 -10.33 -4.57 4.79
C ILE A 292 -8.95 -4.51 5.46
N LEU A 293 -8.74 -5.21 6.57
CA LEU A 293 -7.41 -5.34 7.15
C LEU A 293 -6.48 -6.16 6.27
N HIS A 294 -6.94 -7.27 5.67
CA HIS A 294 -6.18 -8.03 4.66
C HIS A 294 -5.77 -7.11 3.50
N PHE A 295 -6.70 -6.32 2.97
CA PHE A 295 -6.41 -5.35 1.92
C PHE A 295 -5.37 -4.29 2.34
N VAL A 296 -5.49 -3.75 3.56
CA VAL A 296 -4.53 -2.77 4.11
C VAL A 296 -3.18 -3.42 4.39
N HIS A 297 -3.16 -4.69 4.79
CA HIS A 297 -1.96 -5.43 5.12
C HIS A 297 -1.17 -5.77 3.86
N GLY A 298 -1.76 -6.50 2.92
CA GLY A 298 -1.11 -6.95 1.68
C GLY A 298 -0.68 -5.79 0.76
N PHE A 299 -1.57 -4.81 0.53
CA PHE A 299 -1.29 -3.72 -0.41
C PHE A 299 -0.75 -2.45 0.26
N GLY A 300 -0.72 -2.40 1.60
CA GLY A 300 -0.30 -1.23 2.36
C GLY A 300 0.87 -1.52 3.29
N ILE A 301 0.66 -2.28 4.35
CA ILE A 301 1.64 -2.53 5.42
C ILE A 301 2.85 -3.30 4.91
N GLN A 302 2.65 -4.42 4.19
CA GLN A 302 3.76 -5.21 3.63
C GLN A 302 4.67 -4.35 2.74
N LEU A 303 4.09 -3.35 2.07
CA LEU A 303 4.82 -2.45 1.20
C LEU A 303 5.49 -1.29 1.97
N ALA A 304 4.70 -0.56 2.75
CA ALA A 304 5.11 0.69 3.37
C ALA A 304 5.76 0.54 4.76
N LEU A 305 5.56 -0.59 5.44
CA LEU A 305 6.00 -0.84 6.81
C LEU A 305 6.68 -2.22 6.96
N PRO A 306 7.77 -2.50 6.22
CA PRO A 306 8.46 -3.81 6.27
C PRO A 306 9.00 -4.17 7.67
N GLY A 307 9.28 -3.20 8.53
CA GLY A 307 9.62 -3.45 9.93
C GLY A 307 8.44 -4.00 10.73
N MET A 308 7.23 -3.48 10.49
CA MET A 308 5.99 -4.02 11.09
C MET A 308 5.71 -5.42 10.54
N GLN A 309 5.88 -5.63 9.23
CA GLN A 309 5.73 -6.93 8.60
C GLN A 309 6.63 -7.99 9.25
N MET A 310 7.93 -7.68 9.41
CA MET A 310 8.87 -8.59 10.09
C MET A 310 8.47 -8.86 11.55
N ALA A 311 7.90 -7.86 12.24
CA ALA A 311 7.39 -8.03 13.59
C ALA A 311 6.17 -8.97 13.63
N ILE A 312 5.26 -8.87 12.65
CA ILE A 312 4.10 -9.77 12.50
C ILE A 312 4.59 -11.20 12.27
N GLU A 313 5.46 -11.42 11.27
CA GLU A 313 6.01 -12.74 10.95
C GLU A 313 6.71 -13.37 12.16
N THR A 314 7.53 -12.59 12.87
CA THR A 314 8.23 -13.05 14.08
C THR A 314 7.26 -13.41 15.21
N ALA A 315 6.19 -12.62 15.39
CA ALA A 315 5.17 -12.89 16.40
C ALA A 315 4.35 -14.14 16.03
N MET A 316 3.98 -14.28 14.76
CA MET A 316 3.25 -15.43 14.22
C MET A 316 4.03 -16.73 14.41
N ASP A 317 5.31 -16.76 14.03
CA ASP A 317 6.18 -17.94 14.23
C ASP A 317 6.19 -18.38 15.70
N ALA A 318 6.27 -17.42 16.62
CA ALA A 318 6.23 -17.70 18.05
C ALA A 318 4.83 -18.17 18.49
N ALA A 319 3.75 -17.61 17.97
CA ALA A 319 2.39 -18.03 18.27
C ALA A 319 2.12 -19.47 17.81
N ILE A 320 2.58 -19.84 16.61
CA ILE A 320 2.51 -21.21 16.08
C ILE A 320 3.35 -22.16 16.95
N GLU A 321 4.57 -21.80 17.33
CA GLU A 321 5.42 -22.64 18.19
C GLU A 321 4.80 -22.89 19.58
N ASN A 322 3.98 -21.95 20.08
CA ASN A 322 3.33 -22.04 21.38
C ASN A 322 1.87 -22.53 21.32
N ASP A 323 1.40 -23.01 20.16
CA ASP A 323 0.03 -23.45 19.92
C ASP A 323 -1.04 -22.35 20.17
N TYR A 324 -0.68 -21.08 20.09
CA TYR A 324 -1.60 -19.94 20.23
C TYR A 324 -2.33 -19.63 18.93
N TYR A 325 -1.68 -19.90 17.80
CA TYR A 325 -2.23 -19.74 16.47
C TYR A 325 -2.05 -21.04 15.70
N ASN A 326 -3.14 -21.56 15.15
CA ASN A 326 -3.24 -22.80 14.40
C ASN A 326 -3.84 -22.49 13.02
N PRO A 327 -3.01 -22.17 12.01
CA PRO A 327 -3.49 -21.88 10.68
C PRO A 327 -4.38 -23.00 10.13
N LEU A 328 -5.40 -22.64 9.35
CA LEU A 328 -6.25 -23.62 8.67
C LEU A 328 -5.42 -24.50 7.73
N PHE A 329 -5.85 -25.74 7.54
CA PHE A 329 -5.06 -26.75 6.82
C PHE A 329 -4.97 -26.48 5.31
N ASP A 330 -5.92 -25.72 4.77
CA ASP A 330 -6.07 -25.33 3.38
C ASP A 330 -5.64 -23.89 3.10
N LEU A 331 -5.28 -23.13 4.14
CA LEU A 331 -4.68 -21.81 4.01
C LEU A 331 -3.24 -21.95 3.47
N PRO A 332 -2.85 -21.19 2.44
CA PRO A 332 -1.46 -21.08 2.00
C PRO A 332 -0.55 -20.51 3.09
N GLU A 333 0.72 -20.94 3.13
CA GLU A 333 1.69 -20.48 4.15
C GLU A 333 1.97 -18.98 4.03
N GLU A 334 1.89 -18.45 2.81
CA GLU A 334 2.00 -17.03 2.50
C GLU A 334 0.87 -16.15 3.05
N ASP A 335 -0.26 -16.74 3.46
CA ASP A 335 -1.43 -16.01 3.97
C ASP A 335 -1.58 -16.17 5.49
N TYR A 336 -0.68 -16.92 6.14
CA TYR A 336 -0.76 -17.20 7.58
C TYR A 336 -0.67 -15.93 8.43
N ASP A 337 0.16 -14.97 8.01
CA ASP A 337 0.38 -13.73 8.73
C ASP A 337 -0.79 -12.75 8.56
N GLU A 338 -1.49 -12.81 7.43
CA GLU A 338 -2.70 -12.01 7.17
C GLU A 338 -3.81 -12.41 8.16
N GLU A 339 -4.14 -13.70 8.20
CA GLU A 339 -5.15 -14.27 9.10
C GLU A 339 -4.76 -14.11 10.58
N TYR A 340 -3.48 -14.29 10.91
CA TYR A 340 -2.97 -14.08 12.26
C TYR A 340 -3.19 -12.64 12.73
N LEU A 341 -2.89 -11.65 11.87
CA LEU A 341 -3.09 -10.25 12.17
C LEU A 341 -4.58 -9.90 12.33
N ALA A 342 -5.43 -10.45 11.45
CA ALA A 342 -6.87 -10.25 11.51
C ALA A 342 -7.50 -10.81 12.79
N MET A 343 -7.27 -12.08 13.09
CA MET A 343 -7.78 -12.74 14.31
C MET A 343 -7.33 -12.02 15.58
N GLY A 344 -6.07 -11.58 15.61
CA GLY A 344 -5.55 -10.75 16.70
C GLY A 344 -6.28 -9.42 16.84
N MET A 345 -6.62 -8.76 15.73
CA MET A 345 -7.29 -7.45 15.72
C MET A 345 -8.71 -7.57 16.23
N GLU A 346 -9.42 -8.59 15.78
CA GLU A 346 -10.76 -8.91 16.25
C GLU A 346 -10.79 -9.27 17.74
N CYS A 347 -9.86 -10.10 18.20
CA CYS A 347 -9.67 -10.39 19.62
C CYS A 347 -9.37 -9.11 20.42
N TYR A 348 -8.48 -8.26 19.92
CA TYR A 348 -8.07 -7.03 20.58
C TYR A 348 -9.24 -6.05 20.78
N PHE A 349 -10.16 -5.96 19.82
CA PHE A 349 -11.36 -5.13 19.95
C PHE A 349 -12.59 -5.86 20.49
N GLY A 350 -12.46 -7.15 20.83
CA GLY A 350 -13.45 -7.91 21.56
C GLY A 350 -14.56 -8.50 20.68
N LEU A 351 -14.38 -8.58 19.36
CA LEU A 351 -15.36 -9.16 18.44
C LEU A 351 -15.69 -10.62 18.79
N TRP A 352 -14.72 -11.35 19.37
CA TRP A 352 -14.89 -12.74 19.82
C TRP A 352 -15.20 -12.90 21.30
N SER A 353 -15.27 -11.80 22.07
CA SER A 353 -15.38 -11.85 23.54
C SER A 353 -16.66 -12.51 24.06
N HIS A 354 -17.67 -12.62 23.20
CA HIS A 354 -18.94 -13.26 23.48
C HIS A 354 -18.93 -14.79 23.21
N ASP A 355 -17.81 -15.35 22.76
CA ASP A 355 -17.55 -16.79 22.54
C ASP A 355 -18.67 -17.46 21.72
N PRO A 356 -18.88 -17.05 20.45
CA PRO A 356 -19.98 -17.55 19.62
C PRO A 356 -19.93 -19.07 19.41
N SER A 357 -18.73 -19.63 19.28
CA SER A 357 -18.47 -21.07 19.09
C SER A 357 -18.57 -21.87 20.40
N GLY A 358 -18.42 -21.22 21.55
CA GLY A 358 -18.48 -21.85 22.87
C GLY A 358 -17.26 -22.70 23.21
N ASP A 359 -16.16 -22.54 22.46
CA ASP A 359 -14.91 -23.29 22.62
C ASP A 359 -13.75 -22.42 23.11
N GLY A 360 -13.95 -21.10 23.21
CA GLY A 360 -12.97 -20.15 23.72
C GLY A 360 -11.88 -19.75 22.72
N TYR A 361 -12.13 -19.90 21.41
CA TYR A 361 -11.20 -19.50 20.34
C TYR A 361 -11.82 -18.41 19.46
N CYS A 362 -10.97 -17.58 18.84
CA CYS A 362 -11.39 -16.82 17.66
C CYS A 362 -11.41 -17.73 16.43
N GLY A 363 -12.27 -17.38 15.48
CA GLY A 363 -12.44 -18.10 14.24
C GLY A 363 -13.02 -19.50 14.42
N ASP A 364 -12.72 -20.37 13.46
CA ASP A 364 -12.95 -21.80 13.47
C ASP A 364 -11.83 -22.58 14.20
N HIS A 365 -11.41 -22.07 15.37
CA HIS A 365 -10.39 -22.65 16.27
C HIS A 365 -8.92 -22.31 15.92
N GLU A 366 -8.68 -21.22 15.19
CA GLU A 366 -7.34 -20.80 14.78
C GLU A 366 -6.59 -20.10 15.92
N TYR A 367 -7.22 -19.17 16.64
CA TYR A 367 -6.54 -18.32 17.64
C TYR A 367 -7.04 -18.53 19.07
N ALA A 368 -6.13 -18.79 20.01
CA ALA A 368 -6.44 -19.33 21.33
C ALA A 368 -6.98 -18.32 22.37
N PHE A 369 -7.13 -17.05 22.01
CA PHE A 369 -7.56 -15.99 22.92
C PHE A 369 -8.76 -15.26 22.33
N ILE A 370 -9.78 -14.98 23.16
CA ILE A 370 -11.01 -14.28 22.73
C ILE A 370 -11.20 -12.94 23.42
N THR A 371 -10.32 -12.58 24.37
CA THR A 371 -10.34 -11.30 25.06
C THR A 371 -9.01 -10.57 24.93
N ARG A 372 -9.10 -9.24 24.89
CA ARG A 372 -7.95 -8.34 24.88
C ARG A 372 -7.00 -8.58 26.05
N GLU A 373 -7.53 -8.90 27.24
CA GLU A 373 -6.73 -9.19 28.43
C GLU A 373 -5.97 -10.51 28.30
N GLU A 374 -6.61 -11.58 27.82
CA GLU A 374 -5.94 -12.87 27.60
C GLU A 374 -4.86 -12.75 26.52
N MET A 375 -5.16 -12.05 25.42
CA MET A 375 -4.19 -11.74 24.38
C MET A 375 -2.98 -10.99 24.93
N ALA A 376 -3.18 -9.98 25.78
CA ALA A 376 -2.08 -9.21 26.37
C ALA A 376 -1.15 -10.07 27.25
N GLU A 377 -1.68 -11.11 27.89
CA GLU A 377 -0.91 -12.04 28.74
C GLU A 377 -0.27 -13.18 27.94
N GLY A 378 -0.99 -13.74 26.96
CA GLY A 378 -0.58 -14.91 26.18
C GLY A 378 0.28 -14.56 24.97
N ASP A 379 -0.18 -13.61 24.15
CA ASP A 379 0.44 -13.17 22.91
C ASP A 379 0.70 -11.66 22.92
N SER A 380 1.56 -11.27 23.87
CA SER A 380 1.92 -9.87 24.09
C SER A 380 2.62 -9.21 22.88
N ALA A 381 3.18 -9.99 21.95
CA ALA A 381 3.86 -9.49 20.77
C ALA A 381 2.82 -8.99 19.75
N LEU A 382 1.84 -9.81 19.38
CA LEU A 382 0.75 -9.37 18.51
C LEU A 382 -0.05 -8.24 19.16
N PHE A 383 -0.33 -8.34 20.47
CA PHE A 383 -0.99 -7.26 21.21
C PHE A 383 -0.28 -5.91 21.03
N ALA A 384 1.06 -5.89 21.13
CA ALA A 384 1.84 -4.67 20.97
C ALA A 384 1.83 -4.14 19.53
N ILE A 385 1.91 -5.03 18.54
CA ILE A 385 1.84 -4.66 17.10
C ILE A 385 0.50 -4.00 16.78
N ILE A 386 -0.60 -4.64 17.18
CA ILE A 386 -1.95 -4.14 16.95
C ILE A 386 -2.14 -2.81 17.66
N LYS A 387 -1.84 -2.73 18.96
CA LYS A 387 -1.86 -1.47 19.69
C LYS A 387 -1.02 -0.37 19.01
N GLY A 388 0.14 -0.74 18.48
CA GLY A 388 1.06 0.17 17.79
C GLY A 388 0.52 0.70 16.46
N PHE A 389 -0.39 -0.02 15.80
CA PHE A 389 -0.95 0.37 14.49
C PHE A 389 -2.37 0.95 14.57
N VAL A 390 -3.26 0.35 15.36
CA VAL A 390 -4.68 0.74 15.50
C VAL A 390 -5.00 1.43 16.84
N GLY A 391 -4.02 1.57 17.74
CA GLY A 391 -4.16 2.34 18.97
C GLY A 391 -4.89 1.60 20.09
N ASP A 392 -5.26 2.34 21.15
CA ASP A 392 -5.93 1.78 22.32
C ASP A 392 -7.45 1.63 22.17
N THR A 393 -8.04 2.42 21.27
CA THR A 393 -9.48 2.50 21.03
C THR A 393 -9.74 2.72 19.56
N TRP A 394 -10.76 2.07 19.02
CA TRP A 394 -11.22 2.35 17.68
C TRP A 394 -12.01 3.66 17.67
N GLU A 395 -11.48 4.68 16.99
CA GLU A 395 -12.21 5.94 16.80
C GLU A 395 -13.05 5.85 15.53
N TYR A 396 -14.36 5.68 15.69
CA TYR A 396 -15.30 5.73 14.55
C TYR A 396 -16.56 6.51 14.89
N THR A 397 -17.29 6.90 13.84
CA THR A 397 -18.64 7.46 13.96
C THR A 397 -19.62 6.40 13.50
N ALA A 398 -20.45 5.89 14.42
CA ALA A 398 -21.52 4.95 14.09
C ALA A 398 -22.56 5.62 13.17
N PHE A 399 -22.89 4.94 12.07
CA PHE A 399 -23.91 5.39 11.12
C PHE A 399 -25.12 4.47 11.14
N LEU A 400 -26.18 4.94 11.77
CA LEU A 400 -27.42 4.18 11.88
C LEU A 400 -28.28 4.35 10.62
N PRO A 401 -28.98 3.29 10.17
CA PRO A 401 -29.93 3.39 9.07
C PRO A 401 -30.96 4.49 9.32
N GLU A 402 -31.44 5.17 8.27
CA GLU A 402 -32.49 6.20 8.41
C GLU A 402 -33.77 5.67 9.08
N THR A 403 -34.02 4.37 8.95
CA THR A 403 -35.16 3.68 9.56
C THR A 403 -34.96 3.33 11.03
N PHE A 404 -33.74 3.50 11.57
CA PHE A 404 -33.42 3.19 12.95
C PHE A 404 -34.22 4.09 13.89
N ASN A 405 -35.03 3.47 14.75
CA ASN A 405 -36.03 4.17 15.58
C ASN A 405 -36.01 3.73 17.05
N THR A 406 -34.95 3.04 17.46
CA THR A 406 -34.71 2.57 18.82
C THR A 406 -33.52 3.30 19.45
N ASP A 407 -33.20 2.98 20.70
CA ASP A 407 -32.00 3.52 21.35
C ASP A 407 -30.75 2.76 20.86
N PHE A 408 -29.66 3.49 20.62
CA PHE A 408 -28.33 2.94 20.30
C PHE A 408 -27.35 3.31 21.40
N TYR A 409 -26.60 2.32 21.89
CA TYR A 409 -25.69 2.45 23.02
C TYR A 409 -24.26 2.19 22.56
N ILE A 410 -23.39 3.17 22.75
CA ILE A 410 -21.95 3.09 22.45
C ILE A 410 -21.12 2.65 23.67
N HIS A 411 -21.75 1.98 24.62
CA HIS A 411 -21.10 1.43 25.81
C HIS A 411 -21.76 0.11 26.16
N TYR A 412 -20.95 -0.81 26.68
CA TYR A 412 -21.37 -2.14 27.08
C TYR A 412 -22.66 -2.11 27.93
N GLN A 413 -23.66 -2.91 27.53
CA GLN A 413 -24.91 -3.17 28.24
C GLN A 413 -25.11 -4.68 28.34
N THR A 414 -25.15 -5.22 29.56
CA THR A 414 -25.25 -6.69 29.80
C THR A 414 -26.53 -7.35 29.27
N ASN A 415 -27.45 -6.59 28.69
CA ASN A 415 -28.73 -7.06 28.16
C ASN A 415 -28.91 -6.76 26.66
N LEU A 416 -27.86 -6.31 25.98
CA LEU A 416 -27.85 -6.03 24.54
C LEU A 416 -26.64 -6.72 23.91
N ASP A 417 -26.91 -7.70 23.06
CA ASP A 417 -25.89 -8.57 22.49
C ASP A 417 -24.86 -7.77 21.68
N TYR A 418 -25.30 -6.83 20.84
CA TYR A 418 -24.42 -6.00 20.00
C TYR A 418 -23.43 -5.08 20.74
N THR A 419 -23.59 -4.92 22.05
CA THR A 419 -22.70 -4.06 22.85
C THR A 419 -21.51 -4.81 23.43
N HIS A 420 -21.46 -6.13 23.24
CA HIS A 420 -20.35 -7.01 23.62
C HIS A 420 -19.10 -6.77 22.78
#